data_AF-A0A532AZN9-F1
#
_entry.id   AF-A0A532AZN9-F1
#
_cell.length_a   1.000
_cell.length_b   1.000
_cell.length_c   1.000
_cell.angle_alpha   90.00
_cell.angle_beta   90.00
_cell.angle_gamma   90.00
#
_symmetry.space_group_name_H-M   'P 1'
#
loop_
_entity.id
_entity.type
_entity.pdbx_description
1 polymer ?
#
loop_
_entity_poly.entity_id
_entity_poly.type
_entity_poly.pdbx_seq_one_letter_code
_entity_poly.pdbx_strand_id
1 'polypeptide(L)'
;SAYLQAALHAGELPGVVAIDALMPMLSKAEAESRISGNMTIVPWANPIGRAQYLNGDHQGRFHLGTRTNFNRGFPRLPAPDVALLPAHGTVDQRLKTRLLQLSIGHDIVLDLHCDDEGLAYLYVHTSLWPAMADCAAAMGVDAVMLWDEDPDGTFEGASIMPYQNVPADVACLDRRVATTVEYRGILDVDGALAGVDAEG
;
A
#
# COMPACT_ATOMS: atom_id res chain seq x y z
N SER A 1 6.36 -2.17 -13.73
CA SER A 1 5.22 -1.25 -13.51
C SER A 1 5.02 -1.05 -12.02
N ALA A 2 4.35 0.03 -11.59
CA ALA A 2 4.17 0.34 -10.17
C ALA A 2 2.70 0.62 -9.79
N TYR A 3 2.32 0.25 -8.58
CA TYR A 3 1.06 0.56 -7.93
C TYR A 3 1.37 1.24 -6.59
N LEU A 4 0.78 2.41 -6.37
CA LEU A 4 0.89 3.13 -5.10
C LEU A 4 -0.52 3.46 -4.63
N GLN A 5 -0.81 3.24 -3.36
CA GLN A 5 -2.03 3.72 -2.73
C GLN A 5 -1.75 4.39 -1.40
N ALA A 6 -2.65 5.26 -0.96
CA ALA A 6 -2.63 5.84 0.37
C ALA A 6 -4.04 5.88 0.97
N ALA A 7 -4.11 6.12 2.28
CA ALA A 7 -5.37 6.29 3.03
C ALA A 7 -6.32 5.09 2.88
N LEU A 8 -5.79 3.86 2.99
CA LEU A 8 -6.62 2.65 3.16
C LEU A 8 -7.31 2.69 4.53
N HIS A 9 -6.57 3.00 5.59
CA HIS A 9 -7.18 3.64 6.74
C HIS A 9 -7.33 5.12 6.42
N ALA A 10 -8.57 5.57 6.27
CA ALA A 10 -8.81 6.85 5.60
C ALA A 10 -8.34 8.09 6.39
N GLY A 11 -7.91 7.92 7.65
CA GLY A 11 -7.41 9.01 8.50
C GLY A 11 -5.89 9.15 8.47
N GLU A 12 -5.18 8.22 7.84
CA GLU A 12 -3.72 8.23 7.73
C GLU A 12 -3.33 9.06 6.50
N LEU A 13 -3.00 10.33 6.74
CA LEU A 13 -2.78 11.33 5.69
C LEU A 13 -1.33 11.52 5.21
N PRO A 14 -0.25 11.10 5.90
CA PRO A 14 1.11 11.27 5.40
C PRO A 14 1.32 10.74 3.97
N GLY A 15 0.83 9.52 3.67
CA GLY A 15 0.90 8.96 2.31
C GLY A 15 0.11 9.76 1.26
N VAL A 16 -0.98 10.43 1.66
CA VAL A 16 -1.79 11.25 0.75
C VAL A 16 -1.00 12.49 0.33
N VAL A 17 -0.39 13.19 1.30
CA VAL A 17 0.39 14.40 1.02
C VAL A 17 1.72 14.07 0.33
N ALA A 18 2.32 12.92 0.63
CA ALA A 18 3.49 12.41 -0.11
C ALA A 18 3.15 12.18 -1.59
N ILE A 19 2.01 11.56 -1.90
CA ILE A 19 1.56 11.41 -3.30
C ILE A 19 1.33 12.79 -3.94
N ASP A 20 0.70 13.74 -3.25
CA ASP A 20 0.49 15.11 -3.78
C ASP A 20 1.81 15.78 -4.16
N ALA A 21 2.84 15.69 -3.31
CA ALA A 21 4.17 16.20 -3.57
C ALA A 21 4.92 15.41 -4.68
N LEU A 22 4.66 14.11 -4.80
CA LEU A 22 5.24 13.24 -5.84
C LEU A 22 4.68 13.52 -7.24
N MET A 23 3.40 13.92 -7.37
CA MET A 23 2.75 14.07 -8.67
C MET A 23 3.46 15.06 -9.63
N PRO A 24 3.92 16.25 -9.20
CA PRO A 24 4.74 17.13 -10.04
C PRO A 24 6.07 16.49 -10.48
N MET A 25 6.71 15.73 -9.60
CA MET A 25 7.99 15.05 -9.87
C MET A 25 7.81 13.97 -10.95
N LEU A 26 6.73 13.19 -10.85
CA LEU A 26 6.36 12.19 -11.86
C LEU A 26 6.00 12.84 -13.19
N SER A 27 5.24 13.93 -13.17
CA SER A 27 4.90 14.69 -14.39
C SER A 27 6.15 15.19 -15.12
N LYS A 28 7.15 15.68 -14.36
CA LYS A 28 8.45 16.07 -14.90
C LYS A 28 9.23 14.86 -15.45
N ALA A 29 9.26 13.75 -14.71
CA ALA A 29 9.94 12.53 -15.13
C ALA A 29 9.33 11.94 -16.41
N GLU A 30 8.01 12.00 -16.55
CA GLU A 30 7.30 11.58 -17.77
C GLU A 30 7.67 12.47 -18.97
N ALA A 31 7.63 13.80 -18.81
CA ALA A 31 8.03 14.75 -19.85
C ALA A 31 9.49 14.56 -20.30
N GLU A 32 10.36 14.12 -19.38
CA GLU A 32 11.77 13.80 -19.63
C GLU A 32 11.99 12.36 -20.10
N SER A 33 10.94 11.57 -20.31
CA SER A 33 11.01 10.14 -20.69
C SER A 33 11.83 9.26 -19.74
N ARG A 34 11.84 9.60 -18.44
CA ARG A 34 12.53 8.84 -17.37
C ARG A 34 11.70 7.70 -16.78
N ILE A 35 10.41 7.62 -17.11
CA ILE A 35 9.52 6.55 -16.64
C ILE A 35 9.55 5.38 -17.62
N SER A 36 9.99 4.21 -17.16
CA SER A 36 10.16 3.01 -18.01
C SER A 36 8.95 2.07 -18.07
N GLY A 37 7.85 2.40 -17.39
CA GLY A 37 6.65 1.56 -17.40
C GLY A 37 5.45 2.22 -16.74
N ASN A 38 4.30 1.55 -16.78
CA ASN A 38 3.05 2.11 -16.31
C ASN A 38 2.99 2.21 -14.78
N MET A 39 2.33 3.26 -14.29
CA MET A 39 2.09 3.50 -12.87
C MET A 39 0.58 3.68 -12.62
N THR A 40 0.07 3.04 -11.57
CA THR A 40 -1.29 3.23 -11.06
C THR A 40 -1.19 3.89 -9.69
N ILE A 41 -1.76 5.08 -9.52
CA ILE A 41 -1.67 5.86 -8.27
C ILE A 41 -3.08 6.08 -7.72
N VAL A 42 -3.31 5.64 -6.49
CA VAL A 42 -4.61 5.70 -5.78
C VAL A 42 -4.44 6.51 -4.49
N PRO A 43 -4.45 7.86 -4.55
CA PRO A 43 -4.16 8.71 -3.39
C PRO A 43 -5.19 8.60 -2.26
N TRP A 44 -6.40 8.13 -2.57
CA TRP A 44 -7.46 7.91 -1.60
C TRP A 44 -8.08 6.53 -1.85
N ALA A 45 -7.45 5.49 -1.30
CA ALA A 45 -7.87 4.11 -1.50
C ALA A 45 -9.26 3.84 -0.91
N ASN A 46 -9.61 4.45 0.23
CA ASN A 46 -10.82 4.12 0.96
C ASN A 46 -11.84 5.27 1.02
N PRO A 47 -12.68 5.45 -0.03
CA PRO A 47 -13.74 6.46 -0.03
C PRO A 47 -14.83 6.16 1.00
N ILE A 48 -15.00 4.89 1.42
CA ILE A 48 -16.00 4.48 2.41
C ILE A 48 -15.58 5.04 3.78
N GLY A 49 -14.38 4.69 4.25
CA GLY A 49 -13.81 5.19 5.50
C GLY A 49 -13.70 6.71 5.50
N ARG A 50 -13.35 7.34 4.37
CA ARG A 50 -13.28 8.80 4.24
C ARG A 50 -14.62 9.50 4.55
N ALA A 51 -15.74 8.84 4.26
CA ALA A 51 -17.09 9.38 4.48
C ALA A 51 -17.67 9.07 5.88
N GLN A 52 -16.94 8.36 6.74
CA GLN A 52 -17.43 7.96 8.07
C GLN A 52 -17.02 8.97 9.15
N TYR A 53 -18.00 9.63 9.75
CA TYR A 53 -17.80 10.53 10.90
C TYR A 53 -18.78 10.18 12.02
N LEU A 54 -18.32 10.25 13.26
CA LEU A 54 -19.15 10.09 14.45
C LEU A 54 -18.81 11.22 15.43
N ASN A 55 -19.80 12.03 15.82
CA ASN A 55 -19.62 13.16 16.73
C ASN A 55 -18.54 14.19 16.31
N GLY A 56 -18.27 14.30 15.01
CA GLY A 56 -17.23 15.18 14.46
C GLY A 56 -15.88 14.50 14.27
N ASP A 57 -15.67 13.33 14.87
CA ASP A 57 -14.45 12.56 14.72
C ASP A 57 -14.49 11.69 13.47
N HIS A 58 -13.39 11.66 12.74
CA HIS A 58 -13.24 10.80 11.57
C HIS A 58 -13.06 9.34 12.00
N GLN A 59 -13.81 8.44 11.39
CA GLN A 59 -13.82 7.01 11.71
C GLN A 59 -13.31 6.20 10.51
N GLY A 60 -12.05 6.42 10.12
CA GLY A 60 -11.47 5.88 8.88
C GLY A 60 -10.89 4.47 8.94
N ARG A 61 -10.65 3.91 10.15
CA ARG A 61 -9.91 2.66 10.34
C ARG A 61 -10.76 1.38 10.18
N PHE A 62 -12.03 1.45 10.59
CA PHE A 62 -12.95 0.31 10.57
C PHE A 62 -14.22 0.66 9.81
N HIS A 63 -14.80 -0.29 9.09
CA HIS A 63 -16.11 -0.10 8.47
C HIS A 63 -17.20 -0.08 9.55
N LEU A 64 -18.03 0.97 9.61
CA LEU A 64 -19.00 1.16 10.71
C LEU A 64 -20.04 0.03 10.80
N GLY A 65 -20.47 -0.52 9.66
CA GLY A 65 -21.51 -1.55 9.63
C GLY A 65 -21.03 -2.94 10.03
N THR A 66 -19.78 -3.30 9.70
CA THR A 66 -19.24 -4.65 9.92
C THR A 66 -18.21 -4.71 11.05
N ARG A 67 -17.68 -3.56 11.47
CA ARG A 67 -16.54 -3.41 12.38
C ARG A 67 -15.24 -4.04 11.87
N THR A 68 -15.20 -4.46 10.61
CA THR A 68 -13.99 -4.99 9.98
C THR A 68 -12.99 -3.85 9.78
N ASN A 69 -11.74 -4.08 10.17
CA ASN A 69 -10.64 -3.18 9.82
C ASN A 69 -10.47 -3.18 8.28
N PHE A 70 -10.26 -2.00 7.69
CA PHE A 70 -10.13 -1.89 6.23
C PHE A 70 -8.88 -2.57 5.68
N ASN A 71 -7.79 -2.63 6.45
CA ASN A 71 -6.57 -3.37 6.15
C ASN A 71 -6.53 -4.80 6.74
N ARG A 72 -7.70 -5.48 6.83
CA ARG A 72 -7.81 -6.87 7.30
C ARG A 72 -8.82 -7.67 6.46
N GLY A 73 -8.65 -8.97 6.35
CA GLY A 73 -9.54 -9.86 5.61
C GLY A 73 -9.57 -9.63 4.10
N PHE A 74 -8.43 -9.27 3.49
CA PHE A 74 -8.28 -9.30 2.04
C PHE A 74 -8.36 -10.74 1.49
N PRO A 75 -8.92 -10.95 0.28
CA PRO A 75 -8.94 -12.25 -0.36
C PRO A 75 -7.53 -12.83 -0.55
N ARG A 76 -7.33 -14.09 -0.13
CA ARG A 76 -6.10 -14.84 -0.40
C ARG A 76 -6.24 -15.62 -1.70
N LEU A 77 -5.39 -15.32 -2.68
CA LEU A 77 -5.40 -16.00 -3.97
C LEU A 77 -4.30 -17.08 -4.02
N PRO A 78 -4.56 -18.24 -4.67
CA PRO A 78 -3.56 -19.28 -4.84
C PRO A 78 -2.50 -18.96 -5.91
N ALA A 79 -2.76 -17.96 -6.76
CA ALA A 79 -1.88 -17.47 -7.82
C ALA A 79 -2.20 -16.00 -8.09
N PRO A 80 -1.28 -15.21 -8.69
CA PRO A 80 -1.49 -13.78 -8.98
C PRO A 80 -2.41 -13.58 -10.19
N ASP A 81 -3.64 -14.09 -10.08
CA ASP A 81 -4.67 -14.04 -11.10
C ASP A 81 -5.94 -13.36 -10.54
N VAL A 82 -6.19 -12.15 -11.02
CA VAL A 82 -7.34 -11.33 -10.61
C VAL A 82 -8.70 -11.95 -10.96
N ALA A 83 -8.75 -12.94 -11.86
CA ALA A 83 -9.97 -13.69 -12.17
C ALA A 83 -10.43 -14.58 -10.99
N LEU A 84 -9.53 -14.88 -10.06
CA LEU A 84 -9.82 -15.67 -8.85
C LEU A 84 -10.42 -14.84 -7.70
N LEU A 85 -10.51 -13.51 -7.87
CA LEU A 85 -11.06 -12.63 -6.85
C LEU A 85 -12.58 -12.81 -6.69
N PRO A 86 -13.12 -12.68 -5.46
CA PRO A 86 -14.55 -12.80 -5.23
C PRO A 86 -15.38 -11.77 -6.00
N ALA A 87 -16.41 -12.22 -6.71
CA ALA A 87 -17.30 -11.38 -7.51
C ALA A 87 -18.32 -10.57 -6.67
N HIS A 88 -18.60 -11.02 -5.45
CA HIS A 88 -19.64 -10.46 -4.59
C HIS A 88 -19.13 -10.27 -3.16
N GLY A 89 -19.75 -9.36 -2.42
CA GLY A 89 -19.42 -9.07 -1.04
C GLY A 89 -20.09 -7.78 -0.55
N THR A 90 -19.90 -7.47 0.72
CA THR A 90 -20.22 -6.17 1.31
C THR A 90 -19.39 -5.05 0.67
N VAL A 91 -19.73 -3.79 0.93
CA VAL A 91 -19.05 -2.64 0.31
C VAL A 91 -17.54 -2.60 0.64
N ASP A 92 -17.15 -2.96 1.86
CA ASP A 92 -15.74 -3.07 2.28
C ASP A 92 -15.02 -4.26 1.61
N GLN A 93 -15.71 -5.40 1.43
CA GLN A 93 -15.14 -6.54 0.69
C GLN A 93 -14.93 -6.21 -0.79
N ARG A 94 -15.90 -5.52 -1.43
CA ARG A 94 -15.79 -5.08 -2.82
C ARG A 94 -14.68 -4.04 -3.00
N LEU A 95 -14.46 -3.17 -2.01
CA LEU A 95 -13.31 -2.27 -2.00
C LEU A 95 -12.00 -3.08 -2.01
N LYS A 96 -11.84 -4.05 -1.12
CA LYS A 96 -10.65 -4.91 -1.04
C LYS A 96 -10.37 -5.64 -2.35
N THR A 97 -11.41 -6.26 -2.92
CA THR A 97 -11.36 -6.86 -4.27
C THR A 97 -10.87 -5.85 -5.31
N ARG A 98 -11.41 -4.62 -5.31
CA ARG A 98 -11.04 -3.60 -6.28
C ARG A 98 -9.59 -3.16 -6.15
N LEU A 99 -9.08 -3.00 -4.94
CA LEU A 99 -7.67 -2.63 -4.71
C LEU A 99 -6.74 -3.74 -5.22
N LEU A 100 -7.05 -5.02 -4.95
CA LEU A 100 -6.28 -6.15 -5.50
C LEU A 100 -6.35 -6.24 -7.03
N GLN A 101 -7.49 -5.92 -7.65
CA GLN A 101 -7.60 -5.85 -9.11
C GLN A 101 -6.69 -4.77 -9.73
N LEU A 102 -6.39 -3.71 -8.98
CA LEU A 102 -5.53 -2.63 -9.44
C LEU A 102 -4.05 -2.89 -9.12
N SER A 103 -3.73 -3.65 -8.08
CA SER A 103 -2.35 -3.87 -7.61
C SER A 103 -1.70 -5.14 -8.15
N ILE A 104 -2.44 -6.25 -8.24
CA ILE A 104 -1.89 -7.54 -8.68
C ILE A 104 -1.40 -7.41 -10.13
N GLY A 105 -0.17 -7.88 -10.36
CA GLY A 105 0.50 -7.81 -11.65
C GLY A 105 1.55 -6.70 -11.74
N HIS A 106 1.55 -5.72 -10.82
CA HIS A 106 2.61 -4.72 -10.75
C HIS A 106 3.89 -5.29 -10.11
N ASP A 107 5.06 -4.80 -10.52
CA ASP A 107 6.36 -5.21 -9.95
C ASP A 107 6.62 -4.52 -8.60
N ILE A 108 6.10 -3.29 -8.47
CA ILE A 108 6.19 -2.47 -7.25
C ILE A 108 4.77 -2.19 -6.74
N VAL A 109 4.50 -2.53 -5.49
CA VAL A 109 3.23 -2.30 -4.78
C VAL A 109 3.55 -1.66 -3.44
N LEU A 110 3.23 -0.36 -3.31
CA LEU A 110 3.41 0.39 -2.07
C LEU A 110 2.04 0.76 -1.49
N ASP A 111 1.82 0.38 -0.23
CA ASP A 111 0.65 0.79 0.55
C ASP A 111 1.11 1.80 1.61
N LEU A 112 0.75 3.07 1.42
CA LEU A 112 1.25 4.19 2.23
C LEU A 112 0.31 4.46 3.42
N HIS A 113 0.79 4.15 4.62
CA HIS A 113 0.14 4.30 5.93
C HIS A 113 0.99 5.22 6.83
N CYS A 114 0.60 5.33 8.09
CA CYS A 114 1.39 5.91 9.15
C CYS A 114 0.99 5.30 10.50
N ASP A 115 1.86 5.41 11.49
CA ASP A 115 1.55 5.02 12.86
C ASP A 115 0.75 6.14 13.59
N ASP A 116 0.32 5.87 14.81
CA ASP A 116 -0.23 6.91 15.70
C ASP A 116 0.89 7.91 16.04
N GLU A 117 2.03 7.41 16.53
CA GLU A 117 3.29 8.12 16.75
C GLU A 117 4.45 7.12 16.56
N GLY A 118 5.45 7.46 15.73
CA GLY A 118 6.52 6.52 15.45
C GLY A 118 7.62 7.06 14.54
N LEU A 119 8.64 6.22 14.35
CA LEU A 119 9.63 6.39 13.28
C LEU A 119 9.04 5.94 11.95
N ALA A 120 9.68 6.26 10.83
CA ALA A 120 9.28 5.69 9.54
C ALA A 120 9.86 4.27 9.40
N TYR A 121 9.05 3.31 8.94
CA TYR A 121 9.48 1.92 8.76
C TYR A 121 8.69 1.19 7.65
N LEU A 122 9.23 0.05 7.19
CA LEU A 122 8.54 -0.82 6.23
C LEU A 122 8.12 -2.13 6.89
N TYR A 123 6.92 -2.62 6.59
CA TYR A 123 6.59 -4.04 6.77
C TYR A 123 6.99 -4.81 5.52
N VAL A 124 7.85 -5.81 5.65
CA VAL A 124 8.38 -6.57 4.51
C VAL A 124 8.28 -8.06 4.79
N HIS A 125 7.60 -8.79 3.91
CA HIS A 125 7.59 -10.25 3.98
C HIS A 125 9.02 -10.80 3.82
N THR A 126 9.41 -11.79 4.63
CA THR A 126 10.78 -12.37 4.64
C THR A 126 11.25 -12.87 3.27
N SER A 127 10.33 -13.36 2.42
CA SER A 127 10.64 -13.78 1.05
C SER A 127 11.13 -12.67 0.11
N LEU A 128 10.93 -11.41 0.48
CA LEU A 128 11.40 -10.23 -0.27
C LEU A 128 12.69 -9.63 0.32
N TRP A 129 13.12 -10.11 1.49
CA TRP A 129 14.37 -9.68 2.11
C TRP A 129 15.51 -10.64 1.77
N PRO A 130 16.73 -10.15 1.43
CA PRO A 130 17.19 -8.77 1.42
C PRO A 130 17.00 -8.03 0.08
N ALA A 131 16.24 -8.59 -0.88
CA ALA A 131 16.08 -7.99 -2.20
C ALA A 131 15.47 -6.58 -2.17
N MET A 132 14.64 -6.27 -1.17
CA MET A 132 14.05 -4.94 -0.94
C MET A 132 14.93 -3.96 -0.15
N ALA A 133 16.20 -4.26 0.12
CA ALA A 133 17.07 -3.37 0.90
C ALA A 133 17.32 -2.02 0.19
N ASP A 134 17.34 -2.01 -1.14
CA ASP A 134 17.44 -0.79 -1.94
C ASP A 134 16.18 0.09 -1.81
N CYS A 135 14.99 -0.52 -1.85
CA CYS A 135 13.73 0.14 -1.60
C CYS A 135 13.68 0.73 -0.18
N ALA A 136 14.13 0.00 0.84
CA ALA A 136 14.17 0.52 2.20
C ALA A 136 15.12 1.73 2.33
N ALA A 137 16.31 1.65 1.74
CA ALA A 137 17.25 2.77 1.72
C ALA A 137 16.72 3.98 0.94
N ALA A 138 16.02 3.72 -0.17
CA ALA A 138 15.38 4.73 -1.02
C ALA A 138 14.03 5.21 -0.49
N MET A 139 13.56 4.74 0.66
CA MET A 139 12.38 5.29 1.37
C MET A 139 12.82 6.02 2.65
N GLY A 140 14.13 6.12 2.89
CA GLY A 140 14.70 6.81 4.05
C GLY A 140 14.26 6.26 5.41
N VAL A 141 13.77 5.01 5.49
CA VAL A 141 13.18 4.47 6.72
C VAL A 141 14.21 4.15 7.80
N ASP A 142 13.82 4.28 9.06
CA ASP A 142 14.65 3.98 10.22
C ASP A 142 14.69 2.48 10.54
N ALA A 143 13.65 1.73 10.13
CA ALA A 143 13.53 0.30 10.42
C ALA A 143 12.81 -0.49 9.31
N VAL A 144 13.07 -1.79 9.30
CA VAL A 144 12.34 -2.77 8.47
C VAL A 144 11.85 -3.88 9.38
N MET A 145 10.53 -4.06 9.41
CA MET A 145 9.82 -5.07 10.20
C MET A 145 9.54 -6.28 9.32
N LEU A 146 10.30 -7.36 9.56
CA LEU A 146 10.15 -8.60 8.82
C LEU A 146 9.02 -9.46 9.37
N TRP A 147 8.25 -10.09 8.48
CA TRP A 147 7.15 -10.98 8.85
C TRP A 147 7.03 -12.18 7.90
N ASP A 148 6.50 -13.30 8.41
CA ASP A 148 6.37 -14.58 7.67
C ASP A 148 4.92 -14.99 7.43
N GLU A 149 4.02 -14.66 8.37
CA GLU A 149 2.61 -15.06 8.31
C GLU A 149 1.70 -13.85 8.42
N ASP A 150 0.60 -13.87 7.65
CA ASP A 150 -0.46 -12.88 7.71
C ASP A 150 -1.82 -13.59 7.91
N PRO A 151 -2.10 -14.03 9.16
CA PRO A 151 -3.37 -14.68 9.48
C PRO A 151 -4.57 -13.73 9.26
N ASP A 152 -4.29 -12.44 9.41
CA ASP A 152 -5.18 -11.30 9.50
C ASP A 152 -5.63 -10.77 8.14
N GLY A 153 -4.86 -11.02 7.08
CA GLY A 153 -5.19 -10.70 5.69
C GLY A 153 -5.09 -9.21 5.38
N THR A 154 -3.90 -8.64 5.52
CA THR A 154 -3.53 -7.29 5.09
C THR A 154 -3.55 -7.15 3.56
N PHE A 155 -3.59 -5.91 3.07
CA PHE A 155 -3.47 -5.62 1.64
C PHE A 155 -2.10 -6.04 1.08
N GLU A 156 -1.02 -5.73 1.80
CA GLU A 156 0.34 -6.14 1.44
C GLU A 156 0.43 -7.67 1.36
N GLY A 157 -0.02 -8.38 2.39
CA GLY A 157 0.01 -9.84 2.43
C GLY A 157 -0.76 -10.46 1.27
N ALA A 158 -1.96 -9.95 0.99
CA ALA A 158 -2.74 -10.38 -0.18
C ALA A 158 -2.09 -10.02 -1.53
N SER A 159 -1.20 -9.03 -1.57
CA SER A 159 -0.45 -8.63 -2.77
C SER A 159 0.80 -9.49 -3.00
N ILE A 160 1.44 -10.03 -1.95
CA ILE A 160 2.66 -10.85 -2.08
C ILE A 160 2.42 -12.35 -2.04
N MET A 161 1.53 -12.85 -1.17
CA MET A 161 1.29 -14.28 -0.97
C MET A 161 0.97 -15.07 -2.25
N PRO A 162 0.19 -14.55 -3.22
CA PRO A 162 -0.09 -15.29 -4.45
C PRO A 162 1.19 -15.61 -5.26
N TYR A 163 2.22 -14.77 -5.16
CA TYR A 163 3.50 -14.98 -5.85
C TYR A 163 4.40 -16.01 -5.17
N GLN A 164 4.13 -16.38 -3.91
CA GLN A 164 4.89 -17.44 -3.21
C GLN A 164 4.52 -18.84 -3.68
N ASN A 165 3.37 -18.99 -4.32
CA ASN A 165 2.80 -20.28 -4.72
C ASN A 165 3.02 -20.60 -6.22
N VAL A 166 3.80 -19.77 -6.93
CA VAL A 166 4.05 -19.92 -8.37
C VAL A 166 5.53 -20.12 -8.68
N PRO A 167 5.89 -20.62 -9.88
CA PRO A 167 7.28 -20.76 -10.31
C PRO A 167 8.08 -19.45 -10.22
N ALA A 168 9.39 -19.57 -9.99
CA ALA A 168 10.28 -18.44 -9.71
C ALA A 168 10.33 -17.38 -10.83
N ASP A 169 10.20 -17.80 -12.09
CA ASP A 169 10.14 -16.92 -13.26
C ASP A 169 8.87 -16.07 -13.31
N VAL A 170 7.79 -16.50 -12.66
CA VAL A 170 6.56 -15.71 -12.47
C VAL A 170 6.64 -14.89 -11.18
N ALA A 171 7.13 -15.49 -10.10
CA ALA A 171 7.21 -14.87 -8.78
C ALA A 171 8.12 -13.62 -8.79
N CYS A 172 9.34 -13.79 -9.31
CA CYS A 172 10.35 -12.74 -9.43
C CYS A 172 10.60 -11.99 -8.11
N LEU A 173 10.67 -12.72 -7.00
CA LEU A 173 10.77 -12.17 -5.64
C LEU A 173 12.07 -11.38 -5.42
N ASP A 174 13.10 -11.64 -6.21
CA ASP A 174 14.39 -10.95 -6.23
C ASP A 174 14.33 -9.53 -6.84
N ARG A 175 13.23 -9.18 -7.50
CA ARG A 175 13.02 -7.88 -8.17
C ARG A 175 11.62 -7.29 -7.93
N ARG A 176 10.87 -7.86 -6.99
CA ARG A 176 9.50 -7.47 -6.65
C ARG A 176 9.51 -6.64 -5.37
N VAL A 177 8.69 -5.60 -5.33
CA VAL A 177 8.45 -4.78 -4.15
C VAL A 177 6.98 -4.91 -3.79
N ALA A 178 6.70 -5.35 -2.57
CA ALA A 178 5.37 -5.32 -1.97
C ALA A 178 5.55 -5.05 -0.48
N THR A 179 5.08 -3.89 -0.01
CA THR A 179 5.28 -3.47 1.38
C THR A 179 4.21 -2.48 1.81
N THR A 180 3.90 -2.50 3.10
CA THR A 180 3.29 -1.36 3.78
C THR A 180 4.39 -0.39 4.19
N VAL A 181 4.31 0.85 3.72
CA VAL A 181 5.14 1.95 4.18
C VAL A 181 4.41 2.59 5.34
N GLU A 182 4.99 2.50 6.53
CA GLU A 182 4.53 3.25 7.69
C GLU A 182 5.41 4.50 7.77
N TYR A 183 4.83 5.65 7.45
CA TYR A 183 5.49 6.92 7.77
C TYR A 183 5.46 7.13 9.30
N ARG A 184 5.64 8.37 9.74
CA ARG A 184 5.72 8.73 11.16
C ARG A 184 4.32 8.72 11.81
N GLY A 185 4.00 9.70 12.64
CA GLY A 185 2.69 9.80 13.28
C GLY A 185 1.59 10.36 12.38
N ILE A 186 0.34 10.14 12.79
CA ILE A 186 -0.86 10.63 12.09
C ILE A 186 -0.94 12.16 11.99
N LEU A 187 -0.21 12.87 12.85
CA LEU A 187 -0.13 14.33 12.88
C LEU A 187 1.03 14.89 12.05
N ASP A 188 1.93 14.04 11.55
CA ASP A 188 3.13 14.44 10.80
C ASP A 188 2.80 14.72 9.33
N VAL A 189 1.88 15.66 9.13
CA VAL A 189 1.25 16.01 7.85
C VAL A 189 1.51 17.48 7.54
N ASP A 190 2.66 17.75 6.92
CA ASP A 190 3.02 19.07 6.42
C ASP A 190 3.79 18.99 5.09
N GLY A 191 3.97 20.14 4.44
CA GLY A 191 4.60 20.21 3.12
C GLY A 191 6.09 19.88 3.09
N ALA A 192 6.82 20.08 4.19
CA ALA A 192 8.23 19.72 4.26
C ALA A 192 8.39 18.20 4.37
N LEU A 193 7.62 17.57 5.25
CA LEU A 193 7.57 16.11 5.38
C LEU A 193 7.08 15.44 4.10
N ALA A 194 6.01 15.95 3.50
CA ALA A 194 5.51 15.44 2.22
C ALA A 194 6.55 15.50 1.10
N GLY A 195 7.37 16.56 1.08
CA GLY A 195 8.47 16.70 0.12
C GLY A 195 9.56 15.63 0.32
N VAL A 196 9.97 15.40 1.58
CA VAL A 196 10.93 14.34 1.93
C VAL A 196 10.37 12.96 1.54
N ASP A 197 9.14 12.66 1.94
CA ASP A 197 8.49 11.37 1.65
C ASP A 197 8.29 11.11 0.15
N ALA A 198 8.17 12.17 -0.66
CA ALA A 198 8.02 12.07 -2.11
C ALA A 198 9.36 11.85 -2.85
N GLU A 199 10.48 12.26 -2.26
CA GLU A 199 11.82 11.99 -2.81
C GLU A 199 12.22 10.53 -2.70
N GLY A 200 11.63 9.83 -1.73
CA GLY A 200 12.03 8.49 -1.34
C GLY A 200 12.98 8.54 -0.15
#